data_AF-A0A8T5UXG2-F1
#
_entry.id   AF-A0A8T5UXG2-F1
#
_cell.length_a   1.000
_cell.length_b   1.000
_cell.length_c   1.000
_cell.angle_alpha   90.00
_cell.angle_beta   90.00
_cell.angle_gamma   90.00
#
_symmetry.space_group_name_H-M   'P 1'
#
loop_
_entity.id
_entity.type
_entity.pdbx_description
1 polymer ?
#
loop_
_entity_poly.entity_id
_entity_poly.type
_entity_poly.pdbx_seq_one_letter_code
_entity_poly.pdbx_strand_id
1 'polypeptide(L)'
;MSSVIWYLYEFARKSWAQNFVAAKSNSEIMDTPSRFRNFPEVHKEYCIACGACTAACPAPMAIKLVRDEDNSGEEGLTYPVINNRGCIRCGFCAEVCPTDPKTLTCGENHLIREKFTILPVDKKFVIDDYLCIRCKKCMKTCKVGDAIVEDDNKILIDQSKCIACGECIKTCPVKGAIKGIHISHIEEQKEIINLVVDSLEAYIEAEQDNIKHVTGGEVFKLDMPVQDIMGKAREILSDDDLIDDIIENITDRLKLRVITWDKDKCTDCRLCVKECPSHAISYSAEEGVVRDTDKCLRCSICYQTCPFGAIGYYIARFLYKPSAEGESIIHITVKSSDLPVRS
;
A
#
# COMPACT_ATOMS: atom_id res chain seq x y z
N MET A 1 -47.71 32.06 2.23
CA MET A 1 -48.57 30.88 1.98
C MET A 1 -48.83 30.59 0.50
N SER A 2 -48.20 31.32 -0.45
CA SER A 2 -48.55 31.23 -1.88
C SER A 2 -47.77 30.18 -2.69
N SER A 3 -46.65 29.62 -2.19
CA SER A 3 -45.87 28.64 -2.96
C SER A 3 -46.39 27.21 -2.80
N VAL A 4 -46.77 26.78 -1.59
CA VAL A 4 -47.21 25.40 -1.33
C VAL A 4 -48.55 25.09 -2.00
N ILE A 5 -49.47 26.06 -2.03
CA ILE A 5 -50.77 25.92 -2.68
C ILE A 5 -50.60 25.77 -4.21
N TRP A 6 -49.63 26.47 -4.79
CA TRP A 6 -49.33 26.37 -6.23
C TRP A 6 -48.76 24.99 -6.58
N TYR A 7 -47.83 24.46 -5.76
CA TYR A 7 -47.34 23.09 -5.90
C TYR A 7 -48.45 22.04 -5.75
N LEU A 8 -49.31 22.17 -4.73
CA LEU A 8 -50.45 21.25 -4.56
C LEU A 8 -51.37 21.27 -5.77
N TYR A 9 -51.57 22.44 -6.40
CA TYR A 9 -52.35 22.56 -7.62
C TYR A 9 -51.67 21.92 -8.83
N GLU A 10 -50.33 21.96 -8.90
CA GLU A 10 -49.54 21.31 -9.94
C GLU A 10 -49.57 19.78 -9.82
N PHE A 11 -49.42 19.24 -8.61
CA PHE A 11 -49.53 17.81 -8.30
C PHE A 11 -50.97 17.27 -8.49
N ALA A 12 -51.99 18.10 -8.25
CA ALA A 12 -53.39 17.74 -8.45
C ALA A 12 -53.85 17.79 -9.92
N ARG A 13 -53.01 18.25 -10.85
CA ARG A 13 -53.33 18.19 -12.29
C ARG A 13 -53.43 16.73 -12.72
N LYS A 14 -54.60 16.37 -13.25
CA LYS A 14 -54.89 15.03 -13.78
C LYS A 14 -53.83 14.55 -14.78
N SER A 15 -53.28 15.44 -15.60
CA SER A 15 -52.19 15.14 -16.53
C SER A 15 -50.88 14.79 -15.84
N TRP A 16 -50.52 15.51 -14.77
CA TRP A 16 -49.32 15.21 -13.98
C TRP A 16 -49.48 13.86 -13.27
N ALA A 17 -50.61 13.64 -12.58
CA ALA A 17 -50.88 12.39 -11.87
C ALA A 17 -50.95 11.18 -12.82
N GLN A 18 -51.53 11.34 -14.02
CA GLN A 18 -51.53 10.29 -15.03
C GLN A 18 -50.12 9.99 -15.55
N ASN A 19 -49.31 11.01 -15.82
CA ASN A 19 -47.93 10.81 -16.27
C ASN A 19 -47.04 10.22 -15.16
N PHE A 20 -47.27 10.58 -13.89
CA PHE A 20 -46.54 10.03 -12.75
C PHE A 20 -46.90 8.56 -12.47
N VAL A 21 -48.20 8.21 -12.53
CA VAL A 21 -48.66 6.83 -12.30
C VAL A 21 -48.39 5.92 -13.51
N ALA A 22 -48.45 6.47 -14.72
CA ALA A 22 -48.14 5.76 -15.95
C ALA A 22 -46.66 5.83 -16.36
N ALA A 23 -45.79 6.45 -15.54
CA ALA A 23 -44.35 6.43 -15.72
C ALA A 23 -43.81 5.02 -15.45
N LYS A 24 -44.00 4.12 -16.42
CA LYS A 24 -43.25 2.89 -16.51
C LYS A 24 -41.96 3.22 -17.23
N SER A 25 -40.83 3.10 -16.54
CA SER A 25 -39.54 3.01 -17.24
C SER A 25 -39.61 1.78 -18.15
N ASN A 26 -39.70 1.98 -19.46
CA ASN A 26 -39.56 0.88 -20.42
C ASN A 26 -38.21 0.21 -20.16
N SER A 27 -38.23 -1.09 -19.85
CA SER A 27 -37.03 -1.88 -19.59
C SER A 27 -36.07 -1.91 -20.80
N GLU A 28 -36.60 -1.63 -22.00
CA GLU A 28 -35.86 -1.64 -23.27
C GLU A 28 -35.09 -0.34 -23.57
N ILE A 29 -35.20 0.72 -22.75
CA ILE A 29 -34.51 2.00 -23.03
C ILE A 29 -33.02 1.95 -22.63
N MET A 30 -32.59 0.94 -21.88
CA MET A 30 -31.23 0.88 -21.36
C MET A 30 -30.46 -0.28 -21.97
N ASP A 31 -29.70 0.00 -23.03
CA ASP A 31 -28.64 -0.89 -23.48
C ASP A 31 -27.64 -1.05 -22.33
N THR A 32 -27.70 -2.19 -21.66
CA THR A 32 -26.75 -2.48 -20.58
C THR A 32 -25.34 -2.56 -21.19
N PRO A 33 -24.34 -1.84 -20.65
CA PRO A 33 -22.96 -1.98 -21.09
C PRO A 33 -22.53 -3.45 -21.06
N SER A 34 -21.62 -3.87 -21.94
CA SER A 34 -21.11 -5.26 -21.99
C SER A 34 -20.61 -5.79 -20.63
N ARG A 35 -20.16 -4.89 -19.75
CA ARG A 35 -19.66 -5.18 -18.40
C ARG A 35 -20.78 -5.28 -17.33
N PHE A 36 -22.04 -5.02 -17.65
CA PHE A 36 -23.11 -5.01 -16.67
C PHE A 36 -23.37 -6.42 -16.12
N ARG A 37 -23.21 -6.56 -14.80
CA ARG A 37 -23.44 -7.83 -14.11
C ARG A 37 -24.93 -8.00 -13.90
N ASN A 38 -25.54 -8.84 -14.75
CA ASN A 38 -26.93 -9.25 -14.61
C ASN A 38 -27.17 -9.99 -13.27
N PHE A 39 -28.43 -10.11 -12.89
CA PHE A 39 -28.80 -10.94 -11.76
C PHE A 39 -28.43 -12.41 -12.05
N PRO A 40 -27.86 -13.16 -11.10
CA PRO A 40 -27.41 -14.53 -11.38
C PRO A 40 -28.57 -15.46 -11.75
N GLU A 41 -28.38 -16.24 -12.81
CA GLU A 41 -29.27 -17.30 -13.26
C GLU A 41 -28.86 -18.63 -12.62
N VAL A 42 -29.85 -19.43 -12.22
CA VAL A 42 -29.66 -20.72 -11.53
C VAL A 42 -30.15 -21.86 -12.41
N HIS A 43 -29.23 -22.75 -12.81
CA HIS A 43 -29.50 -24.00 -13.52
C HIS A 43 -29.53 -25.14 -12.50
N LYS A 44 -30.73 -25.58 -12.11
CA LYS A 44 -30.91 -26.50 -10.98
C LYS A 44 -30.29 -27.87 -11.24
N GLU A 45 -30.31 -28.30 -12.49
CA GLU A 45 -29.84 -29.64 -12.90
C GLU A 45 -28.35 -29.88 -12.65
N TYR A 46 -27.53 -28.82 -12.62
CA TYR A 46 -26.09 -28.94 -12.45
C TYR A 46 -25.64 -28.84 -10.99
N CYS A 47 -26.55 -28.59 -10.04
CA CYS A 47 -26.15 -28.34 -8.67
C CYS A 47 -25.78 -29.63 -7.93
N ILE A 48 -24.55 -29.68 -7.42
CA ILE A 48 -24.07 -30.78 -6.55
C ILE A 48 -24.22 -30.49 -5.04
N ALA A 49 -24.99 -29.46 -4.67
CA ALA A 49 -25.25 -29.07 -3.28
C ALA A 49 -24.01 -28.79 -2.39
N CYS A 50 -22.86 -28.41 -2.98
CA CYS A 50 -21.60 -28.22 -2.23
C CYS A 50 -21.57 -27.02 -1.27
N GLY A 51 -22.50 -26.06 -1.39
CA GLY A 51 -22.56 -24.88 -0.52
C GLY A 51 -21.51 -23.78 -0.79
N ALA A 52 -20.62 -23.95 -1.76
CA ALA A 52 -19.57 -22.98 -2.09
C ALA A 52 -20.14 -21.58 -2.39
N CYS A 53 -21.27 -21.49 -3.10
CA CYS A 53 -21.92 -20.23 -3.43
C CYS A 53 -22.44 -19.47 -2.20
N THR A 54 -22.94 -20.17 -1.18
CA THR A 54 -23.39 -19.57 0.08
C THR A 54 -22.20 -19.07 0.91
N ALA A 55 -21.12 -19.85 0.97
CA ALA A 55 -19.90 -19.47 1.71
C ALA A 55 -19.18 -18.27 1.09
N ALA A 56 -19.13 -18.18 -0.25
CA ALA A 56 -18.48 -17.09 -0.95
C ALA A 56 -19.30 -15.80 -1.02
N CYS A 57 -20.58 -15.83 -0.60
CA CYS A 57 -21.44 -14.66 -0.73
C CYS A 57 -21.08 -13.59 0.31
N PRO A 58 -20.64 -12.39 -0.09
CA PRO A 58 -20.31 -11.32 0.85
C PRO A 58 -21.56 -10.70 1.48
N ALA A 59 -22.74 -10.94 0.90
CA ALA A 59 -24.02 -10.49 1.43
C ALA A 59 -24.63 -11.62 2.29
N PRO A 60 -24.67 -11.47 3.62
CA PRO A 60 -25.19 -12.51 4.50
C PRO A 60 -26.66 -12.79 4.15
N MET A 61 -27.03 -14.07 4.10
CA MET A 61 -28.37 -14.56 3.76
C MET A 61 -28.89 -14.24 2.35
N ALA A 62 -28.05 -13.74 1.43
CA ALA A 62 -28.50 -13.51 0.05
C ALA A 62 -28.72 -14.81 -0.72
N ILE A 63 -28.03 -15.90 -0.37
CA ILE A 63 -28.13 -17.21 -1.02
C ILE A 63 -28.46 -18.28 0.01
N LYS A 64 -29.52 -19.06 -0.26
CA LYS A 64 -29.93 -20.20 0.57
C LYS A 64 -30.09 -21.43 -0.30
N LEU A 65 -29.52 -22.57 0.12
CA LEU A 65 -29.80 -23.85 -0.52
C LEU A 65 -31.18 -24.34 -0.11
N VAL A 66 -31.99 -24.73 -1.10
CA VAL A 66 -33.32 -25.32 -0.93
C VAL A 66 -33.31 -26.66 -1.65
N ARG A 67 -34.02 -27.64 -1.09
CA ARG A 67 -34.23 -28.96 -1.68
C ARG A 67 -35.71 -29.08 -2.06
N ASP A 68 -35.98 -29.52 -3.28
CA ASP A 68 -37.34 -29.85 -3.72
C ASP A 68 -37.83 -31.16 -3.05
N GLU A 69 -39.15 -31.34 -2.95
CA GLU A 69 -39.75 -32.56 -2.40
C GLU A 69 -39.55 -33.75 -3.36
N ASP A 70 -39.37 -34.95 -2.80
CA ASP A 70 -39.24 -36.17 -3.61
C ASP A 70 -40.62 -36.57 -4.16
N ASN A 71 -40.75 -36.76 -5.47
CA ASN A 71 -41.96 -37.26 -6.12
C ASN A 71 -41.85 -38.76 -6.41
N SER A 72 -42.97 -39.43 -6.67
CA SER A 72 -43.07 -40.87 -6.93
C SER A 72 -42.40 -41.29 -8.25
N GLY A 73 -41.07 -41.19 -8.31
CA GLY A 73 -40.22 -41.55 -9.45
C GLY A 73 -38.92 -40.74 -9.58
N GLU A 74 -38.79 -39.58 -8.93
CA GLU A 74 -37.64 -38.68 -9.08
C GLU A 74 -37.22 -38.10 -7.71
N GLU A 75 -35.92 -38.19 -7.39
CA GLU A 75 -35.35 -37.57 -6.19
C GLU A 75 -35.29 -36.05 -6.34
N GLY A 76 -35.66 -35.32 -5.28
CA GLY A 76 -35.66 -33.86 -5.25
C GLY A 76 -34.26 -33.26 -5.38
N LEU A 77 -34.12 -32.27 -6.26
CA LEU A 77 -32.85 -31.56 -6.48
C LEU A 77 -32.61 -30.51 -5.39
N THR A 78 -31.34 -30.34 -5.01
CA THR A 78 -30.91 -29.27 -4.08
C THR A 78 -30.19 -28.18 -4.84
N TYR A 79 -30.65 -26.94 -4.75
CA TYR A 79 -30.14 -25.82 -5.54
C TYR A 79 -30.18 -24.50 -4.75
N PRO A 80 -29.35 -23.50 -5.14
CA PRO A 80 -29.34 -22.20 -4.49
C PRO A 80 -30.52 -21.32 -4.94
N VAL A 81 -31.22 -20.74 -3.97
CA VAL A 81 -32.21 -19.67 -4.16
C VAL A 81 -31.58 -18.35 -3.73
N ILE A 82 -31.59 -17.37 -4.64
CA ILE A 82 -30.93 -16.06 -4.44
C ILE A 82 -31.99 -14.98 -4.23
N ASN A 83 -31.90 -14.25 -3.11
CA ASN A 83 -32.79 -13.14 -2.81
C ASN A 83 -32.37 -11.89 -3.60
N ASN A 84 -33.27 -11.38 -4.44
CA ASN A 84 -32.99 -10.21 -5.29
C ASN A 84 -32.71 -8.91 -4.51
N ARG A 85 -33.19 -8.79 -3.27
CA ARG A 85 -32.97 -7.62 -2.41
C ARG A 85 -31.65 -7.69 -1.66
N GLY A 86 -31.17 -8.90 -1.37
CA GLY A 86 -29.89 -9.13 -0.69
C GLY A 86 -28.71 -9.24 -1.66
N CYS A 87 -28.95 -9.63 -2.91
CA CYS A 87 -27.91 -9.81 -3.91
C CYS A 87 -27.34 -8.46 -4.39
N ILE A 88 -26.07 -8.22 -4.10
CA ILE A 88 -25.34 -7.04 -4.58
C ILE A 88 -24.75 -7.22 -5.99
N ARG A 89 -25.08 -8.31 -6.69
CA ARG A 89 -24.64 -8.62 -8.08
C ARG A 89 -23.11 -8.64 -8.27
N CYS A 90 -22.37 -9.12 -7.27
CA CYS A 90 -20.92 -9.24 -7.32
C CYS A 90 -20.41 -10.39 -8.20
N GLY A 91 -21.20 -11.46 -8.41
CA GLY A 91 -20.86 -12.58 -9.29
C GLY A 91 -19.95 -13.66 -8.69
N PHE A 92 -19.51 -13.54 -7.44
CA PHE A 92 -18.64 -14.55 -6.80
C PHE A 92 -19.24 -15.95 -6.74
N CYS A 93 -20.57 -16.05 -6.58
CA CYS A 93 -21.26 -17.32 -6.53
C CYS A 93 -21.14 -18.15 -7.82
N ALA A 94 -21.05 -17.48 -8.99
CA ALA A 94 -20.81 -18.12 -10.27
C ALA A 94 -19.33 -18.50 -10.46
N GLU A 95 -18.40 -17.76 -9.86
CA GLU A 95 -16.96 -18.06 -9.95
C GLU A 95 -16.56 -19.27 -9.12
N VAL A 96 -17.02 -19.34 -7.88
CA VAL A 96 -16.68 -20.43 -6.96
C VAL A 96 -17.43 -21.73 -7.26
N CYS A 97 -18.40 -21.70 -8.19
CA CYS A 97 -19.16 -22.88 -8.57
C CYS A 97 -18.21 -23.91 -9.20
N PRO A 98 -18.02 -25.10 -8.59
CA PRO A 98 -17.05 -26.08 -9.05
C PRO A 98 -17.56 -26.93 -10.21
N THR A 99 -18.83 -26.79 -10.59
CA THR A 99 -19.46 -27.63 -11.63
C THR A 99 -19.20 -27.05 -13.01
N ASP A 100 -19.01 -27.94 -13.99
CA ASP A 100 -18.92 -27.59 -15.40
C ASP A 100 -19.85 -28.54 -16.18
N PRO A 101 -21.00 -28.07 -16.72
CA PRO A 101 -21.47 -26.68 -16.75
C PRO A 101 -21.79 -26.07 -15.37
N LYS A 102 -21.70 -24.75 -15.27
CA LYS A 102 -21.93 -24.03 -14.01
C LYS A 102 -23.40 -24.01 -13.62
N THR A 103 -23.69 -24.34 -12.36
CA THR A 103 -25.03 -24.15 -11.75
C THR A 103 -25.45 -22.68 -11.76
N LEU A 104 -24.50 -21.76 -11.61
CA LEU A 104 -24.76 -20.32 -11.50
C LEU A 104 -24.05 -19.58 -12.62
N THR A 105 -24.80 -18.85 -13.42
CA THR A 105 -24.28 -17.98 -14.47
C THR A 105 -24.62 -16.52 -14.16
N CYS A 106 -23.64 -15.64 -14.32
CA CYS A 106 -23.86 -14.19 -14.31
C CYS A 106 -23.17 -13.60 -15.54
N GLY A 107 -23.55 -12.38 -15.96
CA GLY A 107 -22.87 -11.67 -17.04
C GLY A 107 -21.34 -11.61 -16.83
N GLU A 108 -20.58 -11.33 -17.90
CA GLU A 108 -19.11 -11.46 -17.91
C GLU A 108 -18.45 -10.81 -16.69
N ASN A 109 -17.97 -11.66 -15.77
CA ASN A 109 -17.05 -11.22 -14.74
C ASN A 109 -15.69 -10.99 -15.41
N HIS A 110 -15.19 -9.75 -15.34
CA HIS A 110 -13.79 -9.43 -15.66
C HIS A 110 -12.79 -10.08 -14.67
N LEU A 111 -13.21 -11.10 -13.93
CA LEU A 111 -12.45 -11.89 -12.97
C LEU A 111 -12.40 -13.36 -13.39
N ILE A 112 -12.51 -13.65 -14.69
CA ILE A 112 -11.87 -14.87 -15.22
C ILE A 112 -10.37 -14.65 -15.09
N ARG A 113 -9.84 -14.96 -13.91
CA ARG A 113 -8.43 -15.26 -13.78
C ARG A 113 -8.25 -16.65 -14.36
N GLU A 114 -7.36 -16.77 -15.35
CA GLU A 114 -6.80 -18.07 -15.75
C GLU A 114 -6.41 -18.86 -14.49
N LYS A 115 -6.60 -20.19 -14.53
CA LYS A 115 -6.37 -21.15 -13.43
C LYS A 115 -5.50 -20.55 -12.32
N PHE A 116 -6.11 -20.13 -11.22
CA PHE A 116 -5.39 -19.76 -10.01
C PHE A 116 -4.81 -21.04 -9.41
N THR A 117 -3.64 -21.45 -9.89
CA THR A 117 -2.68 -22.08 -9.00
C THR A 117 -2.30 -20.98 -8.03
N ILE A 118 -2.84 -21.02 -6.80
CA ILE A 118 -2.26 -20.26 -5.71
C ILE A 118 -0.87 -20.88 -5.50
N LEU A 119 0.12 -20.37 -6.22
CA LEU A 119 1.50 -20.57 -5.86
C LEU A 119 1.68 -19.79 -4.56
N PRO A 120 2.02 -20.44 -3.42
CA PRO A 120 2.51 -19.72 -2.26
C PRO A 120 3.90 -19.21 -2.63
N VAL A 121 3.96 -18.10 -3.37
CA VAL A 121 5.21 -17.40 -3.63
C VAL A 121 5.45 -16.46 -2.46
N ASP A 122 6.35 -16.86 -1.57
CA ASP A 122 6.77 -16.04 -0.43
C ASP A 122 7.45 -14.74 -0.88
N LYS A 123 8.03 -14.72 -2.10
CA LYS A 123 8.78 -13.61 -2.69
C LYS A 123 8.31 -13.32 -4.12
N LYS A 124 7.93 -12.07 -4.41
CA LYS A 124 7.62 -11.57 -5.77
C LYS A 124 8.69 -10.64 -6.27
N PHE A 125 9.11 -10.79 -7.52
CA PHE A 125 10.08 -9.87 -8.12
C PHE A 125 9.39 -8.79 -8.95
N VAL A 126 9.73 -7.52 -8.70
CA VAL A 126 9.20 -6.36 -9.41
C VAL A 126 10.34 -5.56 -10.02
N ILE A 127 10.18 -5.14 -11.28
CA ILE A 127 11.15 -4.29 -11.97
C ILE A 127 10.69 -2.84 -11.87
N ASP A 128 11.59 -1.97 -11.43
CA ASP A 128 11.38 -0.52 -11.38
C ASP A 128 11.68 0.09 -12.75
N ASP A 129 10.66 0.48 -13.49
CA ASP A 129 10.77 1.02 -14.86
C ASP A 129 11.59 2.32 -14.92
N TYR A 130 11.67 3.10 -13.82
CA TYR A 130 12.48 4.33 -13.78
C TYR A 130 13.98 4.04 -13.67
N LEU A 131 14.36 2.96 -12.99
CA LEU A 131 15.76 2.55 -12.84
C LEU A 131 16.21 1.58 -13.95
N CYS A 132 15.26 0.91 -14.59
CA CYS A 132 15.55 -0.08 -15.62
C CYS A 132 16.14 0.58 -16.88
N ILE A 133 17.42 0.32 -17.14
CA ILE A 133 18.10 0.73 -18.38
C ILE A 133 17.77 -0.16 -19.59
N ARG A 134 16.80 -1.08 -19.46
CA ARG A 134 16.32 -1.97 -20.53
C ARG A 134 17.42 -2.80 -21.22
N CYS A 135 18.46 -3.18 -20.48
CA CYS A 135 19.58 -3.97 -21.02
C CYS A 135 19.24 -5.44 -21.35
N LYS A 136 18.03 -5.90 -21.00
CA LYS A 136 17.47 -7.26 -21.25
C LYS A 136 18.30 -8.43 -20.70
N LYS A 137 19.28 -8.17 -19.82
CA LYS A 137 20.07 -9.22 -19.17
C LYS A 137 19.21 -10.15 -18.30
N CYS A 138 18.27 -9.58 -17.55
CA CYS A 138 17.35 -10.36 -16.71
C CYS A 138 16.53 -11.37 -17.50
N MET A 139 16.05 -11.00 -18.70
CA MET A 139 15.33 -11.90 -19.60
C MET A 139 16.21 -13.08 -20.03
N LYS A 140 17.46 -12.81 -20.43
CA LYS A 140 18.40 -13.85 -20.89
C LYS A 140 18.78 -14.84 -19.80
N THR A 141 18.87 -14.38 -18.55
CA THR A 141 19.25 -15.24 -17.42
C THR A 141 18.08 -16.03 -16.83
N CYS A 142 16.84 -15.67 -17.16
CA CYS A 142 15.66 -16.33 -16.62
C CYS A 142 15.61 -17.80 -17.06
N LYS A 143 15.78 -18.73 -16.11
CA LYS A 143 15.73 -20.19 -16.37
C LYS A 143 14.36 -20.68 -16.84
N VAL A 144 13.30 -19.93 -16.56
CA VAL A 144 11.93 -20.23 -17.01
C VAL A 144 11.68 -19.71 -18.43
N GLY A 145 12.52 -18.80 -18.94
CA GLY A 145 12.42 -18.21 -20.29
C GLY A 145 11.28 -17.20 -20.44
N ASP A 146 10.05 -17.60 -20.11
CA ASP A 146 8.83 -16.84 -20.39
C ASP A 146 8.29 -16.05 -19.19
N ALA A 147 9.00 -16.08 -18.05
CA ALA A 147 8.58 -15.37 -16.84
C ALA A 147 8.92 -13.88 -16.85
N ILE A 148 9.81 -13.42 -17.75
CA ILE A 148 10.17 -12.00 -17.88
C ILE A 148 9.91 -11.57 -19.31
N VAL A 149 8.93 -10.70 -19.50
CA VAL A 149 8.44 -10.26 -20.81
C VAL A 149 8.66 -8.77 -20.99
N GLU A 150 8.72 -8.34 -22.25
CA GLU A 150 8.76 -6.94 -22.63
C GLU A 150 7.41 -6.55 -23.19
N ASP A 151 6.76 -5.57 -22.57
CA ASP A 151 5.44 -5.07 -22.93
C ASP A 151 5.45 -3.53 -22.86
N ASP A 152 4.97 -2.85 -23.91
CA ASP A 152 4.95 -1.38 -24.03
C ASP A 152 6.26 -0.67 -23.60
N ASN A 153 7.40 -1.19 -24.08
CA ASN A 153 8.73 -0.67 -23.76
C ASN A 153 9.10 -0.75 -22.26
N LYS A 154 8.43 -1.62 -21.50
CA LYS A 154 8.73 -1.94 -20.10
C LYS A 154 9.08 -3.41 -19.98
N ILE A 155 9.95 -3.74 -19.02
CA ILE A 155 10.24 -5.14 -18.71
C ILE A 155 9.41 -5.52 -17.49
N LEU A 156 8.55 -6.53 -17.64
CA LEU A 156 7.63 -7.02 -16.62
C LEU A 156 7.96 -8.45 -16.25
N ILE A 157 7.73 -8.81 -14.98
CA ILE A 157 7.87 -10.18 -14.49
C ILE A 157 6.48 -10.75 -14.28
N ASP A 158 6.15 -11.79 -15.05
CA ASP A 158 4.93 -12.57 -14.90
C ASP A 158 5.04 -13.45 -13.65
N GLN A 159 4.30 -13.07 -12.62
CA GLN A 159 4.31 -13.74 -11.32
C GLN A 159 3.67 -15.13 -11.36
N SER A 160 2.88 -15.44 -12.39
CA SER A 160 2.30 -16.79 -12.54
C SER A 160 3.34 -17.82 -12.96
N LYS A 161 4.39 -17.38 -13.66
CA LYS A 161 5.47 -18.21 -14.19
C LYS A 161 6.76 -18.10 -13.37
N CYS A 162 6.95 -16.99 -12.66
CA CYS A 162 8.16 -16.76 -11.88
C CYS A 162 8.27 -17.75 -10.71
N ILE A 163 9.33 -18.56 -10.70
CA ILE A 163 9.63 -19.50 -9.60
C ILE A 163 10.44 -18.86 -8.46
N ALA A 164 10.52 -17.54 -8.41
CA ALA A 164 11.24 -16.77 -7.40
C ALA A 164 12.73 -17.15 -7.16
N CYS A 165 13.47 -17.61 -8.19
CA CYS A 165 14.86 -18.05 -8.04
C CYS A 165 15.92 -16.95 -7.78
N GLY A 166 15.58 -15.67 -7.98
CA GLY A 166 16.45 -14.52 -7.66
C GLY A 166 17.60 -14.23 -8.63
N GLU A 167 17.79 -15.04 -9.68
CA GLU A 167 18.92 -14.89 -10.61
C GLU A 167 18.88 -13.57 -11.41
N CYS A 168 17.67 -13.04 -11.65
CA CYS A 168 17.47 -11.76 -12.33
C CYS A 168 18.01 -10.58 -11.51
N ILE A 169 17.91 -10.61 -10.18
CA ILE A 169 18.47 -9.58 -9.29
C ILE A 169 20.00 -9.59 -9.38
N LYS A 170 20.61 -10.77 -9.23
CA LYS A 170 22.06 -10.94 -9.22
C LYS A 170 22.73 -10.47 -10.51
N THR A 171 22.06 -10.65 -11.65
CA THR A 171 22.61 -10.26 -12.97
C THR A 171 22.36 -8.78 -13.30
N CYS A 172 21.45 -8.11 -12.61
CA CYS A 172 21.07 -6.75 -12.96
C CYS A 172 22.25 -5.78 -12.73
N PRO A 173 22.70 -5.03 -13.75
CA PRO A 173 23.81 -4.09 -13.60
C PRO A 173 23.43 -2.82 -12.83
N VAL A 174 22.13 -2.58 -12.61
CA VAL A 174 21.62 -1.42 -11.88
C VAL A 174 21.09 -1.89 -10.53
N LYS A 175 21.77 -1.49 -9.44
CA LYS A 175 21.34 -1.81 -8.06
C LYS A 175 19.93 -1.26 -7.84
N GLY A 176 19.03 -2.09 -7.34
CA GLY A 176 17.65 -1.72 -7.02
C GLY A 176 16.67 -1.64 -8.21
N ALA A 177 17.09 -1.89 -9.45
CA ALA A 177 16.16 -1.93 -10.59
C ALA A 177 15.24 -3.16 -10.59
N ILE A 178 15.64 -4.26 -9.95
CA ILE A 178 14.79 -5.44 -9.71
C ILE A 178 14.73 -5.66 -8.19
N LYS A 179 13.52 -5.81 -7.65
CA LYS A 179 13.24 -5.86 -6.22
C LYS A 179 12.48 -7.13 -5.88
N GLY A 180 12.92 -7.86 -4.85
CA GLY A 180 12.11 -8.92 -4.23
C GLY A 180 11.21 -8.30 -3.16
N ILE A 181 9.91 -8.54 -3.25
CA ILE A 181 8.91 -8.16 -2.24
C ILE A 181 8.47 -9.46 -1.58
N HIS A 182 8.77 -9.61 -0.30
CA HIS A 182 8.25 -10.70 0.49
C HIS A 182 6.80 -10.42 0.88
N ILE A 183 5.90 -11.38 0.65
CA ILE A 183 4.46 -11.23 0.90
C ILE A 183 4.04 -11.87 2.21
N SER A 184 4.88 -12.75 2.76
CA SER A 184 4.74 -13.29 4.10
C SER A 184 5.05 -12.20 5.15
N HIS A 185 4.31 -12.21 6.27
CA HIS A 185 4.62 -11.42 7.47
C HIS A 185 4.63 -9.88 7.28
N ILE A 186 3.56 -9.31 6.69
CA ILE A 186 3.48 -7.87 6.38
C ILE A 186 3.50 -7.01 7.65
N GLU A 187 2.86 -7.46 8.71
CA GLU A 187 2.77 -6.76 9.99
C GLU A 187 4.14 -6.71 10.68
N GLU A 188 4.83 -7.85 10.76
CA GLU A 188 6.17 -8.00 11.33
C GLU A 188 7.20 -7.17 10.54
N GLN A 189 7.10 -7.15 9.21
CA GLN A 189 7.93 -6.29 8.36
C GLN A 189 7.75 -4.81 8.70
N LYS A 190 6.51 -4.34 8.95
CA LYS A 190 6.25 -2.94 9.34
C LYS A 190 6.85 -2.60 10.69
N GLU A 191 6.78 -3.52 11.64
CA GLU A 191 7.37 -3.34 12.97
C GLU A 191 8.89 -3.20 12.87
N ILE A 192 9.55 -4.06 12.08
CA ILE A 192 10.99 -3.96 11.81
C ILE A 192 11.33 -2.64 11.11
N ILE A 193 10.52 -2.20 10.13
CA ILE A 193 10.72 -0.91 9.46
C ILE A 193 10.72 0.24 10.46
N ASN A 194 9.71 0.30 11.32
CA ASN A 194 9.61 1.36 12.32
C ASN A 194 10.77 1.30 13.31
N LEU A 195 11.12 0.10 13.80
CA LEU A 195 12.25 -0.10 14.70
C LEU A 195 13.57 0.45 14.11
N VAL A 196 13.84 0.17 12.84
CA VAL A 196 15.04 0.66 12.13
C VAL A 196 15.01 2.18 12.04
N VAL A 197 13.88 2.76 11.62
CA VAL A 197 13.72 4.21 11.48
C VAL A 197 13.91 4.90 12.84
N ASP A 198 13.23 4.45 13.88
CA ASP A 198 13.30 5.04 15.22
C ASP A 198 14.71 4.95 15.80
N SER A 199 15.41 3.83 15.58
CA SER A 199 16.79 3.65 16.03
C SER A 199 17.75 4.62 15.31
N LEU A 200 17.59 4.80 13.99
CA LEU A 200 18.38 5.76 13.22
C LEU A 200 18.07 7.21 13.59
N GLU A 201 16.81 7.53 13.87
CA GLU A 201 16.39 8.85 14.34
C GLU A 201 17.01 9.17 15.69
N ALA A 202 16.93 8.25 16.66
CA ALA A 202 17.52 8.41 17.98
C ALA A 202 19.04 8.58 17.92
N TYR A 203 19.72 7.79 17.08
CA TYR A 203 21.17 7.87 16.92
C TYR A 203 21.62 9.23 16.35
N ILE A 204 20.89 9.75 15.36
CA ILE A 204 21.16 11.08 14.80
C ILE A 204 20.84 12.19 15.80
N GLU A 205 19.78 12.04 16.60
CA GLU A 205 19.39 13.04 17.60
C GLU A 205 20.44 13.14 18.73
N ALA A 206 21.07 12.02 19.11
CA ALA A 206 22.17 12.01 20.07
C ALA A 206 23.41 12.79 19.59
N GLU A 207 23.60 12.88 18.27
CA GLU A 207 24.78 13.47 17.63
C GLU A 207 24.57 14.94 17.19
N GLN A 208 23.47 15.57 17.59
CA GLN A 208 23.11 16.93 17.16
C GLN A 208 24.18 17.98 17.45
N ASP A 209 24.88 17.84 18.59
CA ASP A 209 25.93 18.77 18.99
C ASP A 209 27.15 18.73 18.07
N ASN A 210 27.41 17.62 17.39
CA ASN A 210 28.50 17.51 16.42
C ASN A 210 28.02 17.92 15.01
N ILE A 211 26.76 17.65 14.69
CA ILE A 211 26.16 18.01 13.39
C ILE A 211 26.01 19.53 13.23
N LYS A 212 25.72 20.27 14.30
CA LYS A 212 25.49 21.74 14.24
C LYS A 212 26.67 22.55 13.72
N HIS A 213 27.89 22.00 13.77
CA HIS A 213 29.12 22.67 13.32
C HIS A 213 29.45 22.41 11.84
N VAL A 214 28.71 21.52 11.18
CA VAL A 214 28.93 21.18 9.77
C VAL A 214 28.46 22.33 8.90
N THR A 215 29.39 23.00 8.21
CA THR A 215 29.11 24.14 7.34
C THR A 215 29.74 23.96 5.96
N GLY A 216 29.14 24.56 4.92
CA GLY A 216 29.79 24.75 3.62
C GLY A 216 30.25 23.48 2.89
N GLY A 217 29.31 22.64 2.45
CA GLY A 217 29.61 21.51 1.54
C GLY A 217 30.35 20.32 2.17
N GLU A 218 30.78 20.45 3.44
CA GLU A 218 31.34 19.37 4.23
C GLU A 218 30.30 18.27 4.49
N VAL A 219 30.76 17.02 4.51
CA VAL A 219 29.92 15.85 4.77
C VAL A 219 30.37 15.23 6.09
N PHE A 220 29.48 15.22 7.06
CA PHE A 220 29.70 14.54 8.32
C PHE A 220 29.40 13.05 8.16
N LYS A 221 30.33 12.20 8.60
CA LYS A 221 30.26 10.75 8.44
C LYS A 221 30.30 10.11 9.81
N LEU A 222 29.40 9.16 10.03
CA LEU A 222 29.28 8.41 11.26
C LEU A 222 28.86 6.97 10.92
N ASP A 223 29.36 6.04 11.71
CA ASP A 223 29.12 4.61 11.53
C ASP A 223 28.31 4.11 12.73
N MET A 224 27.23 3.37 12.45
CA MET A 224 26.36 2.80 13.48
C MET A 224 26.38 1.26 13.39
N PRO A 225 26.69 0.55 14.48
CA PRO A 225 26.61 -0.91 14.50
C PRO A 225 25.14 -1.37 14.48
N VAL A 226 24.85 -2.45 13.75
CA VAL A 226 23.46 -2.92 13.52
C VAL A 226 23.08 -4.06 14.48
N GLN A 227 23.99 -4.53 15.33
CA GLN A 227 23.74 -5.69 16.20
C GLN A 227 22.50 -5.53 17.11
N ASP A 228 22.31 -4.35 17.71
CA ASP A 228 21.16 -4.08 18.57
C ASP A 228 19.83 -4.12 17.79
N ILE A 229 19.85 -3.61 16.56
CA ILE A 229 18.69 -3.62 15.66
C ILE A 229 18.39 -5.05 15.22
N MET A 230 19.42 -5.82 14.83
CA MET A 230 19.27 -7.23 14.46
C MET A 230 18.73 -8.06 15.62
N GLY A 231 19.23 -7.85 16.84
CA GLY A 231 18.77 -8.56 18.03
C GLY A 231 17.28 -8.35 18.28
N LYS A 232 16.81 -7.10 18.23
CA LYS A 232 15.39 -6.78 18.39
C LYS A 232 14.54 -7.25 17.20
N ALA A 233 15.07 -7.19 15.97
CA ALA A 233 14.36 -7.66 14.79
C ALA A 233 14.13 -9.18 14.82
N ARG A 234 15.09 -9.95 15.36
CA ARG A 234 14.96 -11.42 15.55
C ARG A 234 13.84 -11.83 16.49
N GLU A 235 13.49 -10.99 17.45
CA GLU A 235 12.36 -11.24 18.36
C GLU A 235 11.02 -11.12 17.62
N ILE A 236 10.96 -10.31 16.56
CA ILE A 236 9.77 -10.06 15.74
C ILE A 236 9.66 -11.11 14.63
N LEU A 237 10.77 -11.42 13.96
CA LEU A 237 10.82 -12.32 12.81
C LEU A 237 12.02 -13.26 12.94
N SER A 238 11.82 -14.57 12.77
CA SER A 238 12.91 -15.55 12.94
C SER A 238 13.79 -15.76 11.71
N ASP A 239 13.48 -15.10 10.60
CA ASP A 239 14.18 -15.24 9.32
C ASP A 239 15.23 -14.13 9.16
N ASP A 240 16.49 -14.44 9.47
CA ASP A 240 17.64 -13.51 9.42
C ASP A 240 17.87 -12.95 8.01
N ASP A 241 17.68 -13.76 6.95
CA ASP A 241 17.87 -13.32 5.55
C ASP A 241 16.81 -12.28 5.17
N LEU A 242 15.58 -12.47 5.64
CA LEU A 242 14.49 -11.53 5.43
C LEU A 242 14.71 -10.22 6.22
N ILE A 243 15.20 -10.31 7.47
CA ILE A 243 15.55 -9.12 8.27
C ILE A 243 16.62 -8.28 7.58
N ASP A 244 17.69 -8.92 7.09
CA ASP A 244 18.77 -8.22 6.39
C ASP A 244 18.27 -7.54 5.10
N ASP A 245 17.46 -8.24 4.30
CA ASP A 245 16.82 -7.68 3.11
C ASP A 245 15.96 -6.45 3.47
N ILE A 246 15.21 -6.48 4.59
CA ILE A 246 14.38 -5.36 5.05
C ILE A 246 15.25 -4.16 5.44
N ILE A 247 16.27 -4.39 6.27
CA ILE A 247 17.18 -3.34 6.74
C ILE A 247 17.90 -2.67 5.56
N GLU A 248 18.45 -3.45 4.62
CA GLU A 248 19.10 -2.91 3.42
C GLU A 248 18.13 -2.05 2.61
N ASN A 249 16.91 -2.55 2.36
CA ASN A 249 15.94 -1.85 1.54
C ASN A 249 15.45 -0.53 2.14
N ILE A 250 15.28 -0.47 3.46
CA ILE A 250 14.87 0.76 4.15
C ILE A 250 16.03 1.75 4.16
N THR A 251 17.19 1.33 4.65
CA THR A 251 18.35 2.21 4.88
C THR A 251 18.81 2.86 3.58
N ASP A 252 18.98 2.10 2.50
CA ASP A 252 19.43 2.62 1.20
C ASP A 252 18.45 3.65 0.60
N ARG A 253 17.18 3.66 1.03
CA ARG A 253 16.14 4.58 0.52
C ARG A 253 15.80 5.70 1.48
N LEU A 254 16.11 5.53 2.76
CA LEU A 254 15.76 6.48 3.79
C LEU A 254 16.56 7.76 3.58
N LYS A 255 15.85 8.88 3.54
CA LYS A 255 16.43 10.22 3.58
C LYS A 255 15.80 10.92 4.76
N LEU A 256 16.60 11.12 5.80
CA LEU A 256 16.11 11.75 7.02
C LEU A 256 16.44 13.23 6.99
N ARG A 257 15.46 14.06 7.35
CA ARG A 257 15.66 15.50 7.53
C ARG A 257 16.01 15.75 8.99
N VAL A 258 17.12 16.43 9.23
CA VAL A 258 17.65 16.68 10.57
C VAL A 258 17.57 18.17 10.84
N ILE A 259 17.04 18.54 12.00
CA ILE A 259 16.95 19.93 12.47
C ILE A 259 17.77 20.00 13.75
N THR A 260 18.81 20.82 13.77
CA THR A 260 19.61 21.06 14.98
C THR A 260 19.33 22.45 15.53
N TRP A 261 19.61 22.63 16.83
CA TRP A 261 19.43 23.91 17.51
C TRP A 261 20.70 24.35 18.21
N ASP A 262 21.15 25.56 17.87
CA ASP A 262 22.29 26.21 18.50
C ASP A 262 21.78 27.16 19.58
N LYS A 263 21.90 26.75 20.84
CA LYS A 263 21.45 27.54 22.00
C LYS A 263 22.25 28.83 22.16
N ASP A 264 23.50 28.87 21.72
CA ASP A 264 24.37 30.04 21.88
C ASP A 264 23.97 31.19 20.94
N LYS A 265 23.39 30.85 19.78
CA LYS A 265 22.87 31.83 18.81
C LYS A 265 21.40 32.19 19.04
N CYS A 266 20.67 31.42 19.83
CA CYS A 266 19.24 31.63 20.03
C CYS A 266 19.00 32.81 20.98
N THR A 267 18.17 33.76 20.55
CA THR A 267 17.81 34.96 21.33
C THR A 267 16.41 34.88 21.94
N ASP A 268 15.79 33.70 21.92
CA ASP A 268 14.43 33.48 22.41
C ASP A 268 13.36 34.41 21.81
N CYS A 269 13.54 34.83 20.55
CA CYS A 269 12.60 35.71 19.83
C CYS A 269 11.22 35.09 19.54
N ARG A 270 11.07 33.78 19.76
CA ARG A 270 9.82 32.97 19.63
C ARG A 270 9.18 32.93 18.23
N LEU A 271 9.87 33.40 17.19
CA LEU A 271 9.35 33.35 15.81
C LEU A 271 9.10 31.91 15.34
N CYS A 272 10.02 30.99 15.65
CA CYS A 272 9.88 29.57 15.31
C CYS A 272 8.70 28.89 16.03
N VAL A 273 8.37 29.31 17.26
CA VAL A 273 7.23 28.81 18.03
C VAL A 273 5.92 29.17 17.31
N LYS A 274 5.82 30.42 16.86
CA LYS A 274 4.62 30.94 16.18
C LYS A 274 4.42 30.31 14.79
N GLU A 275 5.49 30.12 14.04
CA GLU A 275 5.42 29.62 12.66
C GLU A 275 5.37 28.08 12.57
N CYS A 276 5.46 27.34 13.69
CA CYS A 276 5.42 25.88 13.68
C CYS A 276 4.00 25.36 13.41
N PRO A 277 3.72 24.73 12.26
CA PRO A 277 2.37 24.28 11.91
C PRO A 277 1.88 23.10 12.74
N SER A 278 2.81 22.28 13.27
CA SER A 278 2.48 21.14 14.12
C SER A 278 2.51 21.47 15.61
N HIS A 279 2.79 22.73 15.98
CA HIS A 279 2.97 23.15 17.38
C HIS A 279 3.99 22.30 18.15
N ALA A 280 4.98 21.76 17.44
CA ALA A 280 6.06 20.96 18.02
C ALA A 280 7.11 21.80 18.77
N ILE A 281 7.05 23.12 18.66
CA ILE A 281 8.01 24.02 19.29
C ILE A 281 7.27 24.81 20.35
N SER A 282 7.75 24.76 21.59
CA SER A 282 7.20 25.47 22.74
C SER A 282 8.26 26.42 23.32
N TYR A 283 7.83 27.29 24.23
CA TYR A 283 8.71 28.19 24.97
C TYR A 283 8.45 28.05 26.46
N SER A 284 9.52 27.86 27.24
CA SER A 284 9.52 27.92 28.70
C SER A 284 10.44 29.05 29.15
N ALA A 285 10.08 29.74 30.23
CA ALA A 285 10.94 30.78 30.80
C ALA A 285 12.24 30.23 31.40
N GLU A 286 12.27 28.94 31.74
CA GLU A 286 13.42 28.26 32.34
C GLU A 286 14.32 27.58 31.29
N GLU A 287 13.71 26.97 30.26
CA GLU A 287 14.43 26.15 29.27
C GLU A 287 14.57 26.82 27.89
N GLY A 288 13.98 28.01 27.71
CA GLY A 288 13.96 28.73 26.43
C GLY A 288 13.05 28.06 25.41
N VAL A 289 13.44 28.12 24.14
CA VAL A 289 12.74 27.43 23.04
C VAL A 289 13.05 25.92 23.07
N VAL A 290 12.01 25.10 23.21
CA VAL A 290 12.11 23.63 23.27
C VAL A 290 11.35 23.00 22.10
N ARG A 291 11.93 21.97 21.49
CA ARG A 291 11.32 21.19 20.40
C ARG A 291 10.92 19.81 20.91
N ASP A 292 9.67 19.47 20.71
CA ASP A 292 9.12 18.12 20.82
C ASP A 292 9.45 17.35 19.52
N THR A 293 10.28 16.31 19.62
CA THR A 293 10.74 15.52 18.48
C THR A 293 9.61 14.73 17.85
N ASP A 294 8.69 14.21 18.65
CA ASP A 294 7.62 13.30 18.23
C ASP A 294 6.53 14.04 17.46
N LYS A 295 6.28 15.32 17.81
CA LYS A 295 5.36 16.19 17.07
C LYS A 295 6.00 16.86 15.85
N CYS A 296 7.31 16.77 15.68
CA CYS A 296 8.02 17.54 14.67
C CYS A 296 7.94 16.89 13.28
N LEU A 297 7.29 17.56 12.34
CA LEU A 297 7.19 17.10 10.94
C LEU A 297 8.47 17.30 10.11
N ARG A 298 9.54 17.81 10.70
CA ARG A 298 10.84 18.10 10.06
C ARG A 298 10.71 18.93 8.77
N CYS A 299 9.80 19.92 8.76
CA CYS A 299 9.36 20.66 7.57
C CYS A 299 10.24 21.85 7.13
N SER A 300 11.32 22.17 7.85
CA SER A 300 12.26 23.30 7.61
C SER A 300 11.74 24.73 7.87
N ILE A 301 10.49 24.92 8.27
CA ILE A 301 9.94 26.28 8.49
C ILE A 301 10.71 27.03 9.58
N CYS A 302 11.01 26.37 10.70
CA CYS A 302 11.75 26.98 11.78
C CYS A 302 13.14 27.47 11.32
N TYR A 303 13.86 26.66 10.53
CA TYR A 303 15.13 27.03 9.90
C TYR A 303 15.00 28.29 9.03
N GLN A 304 14.00 28.34 8.14
CA GLN A 304 13.81 29.47 7.22
C GLN A 304 13.38 30.76 7.92
N THR A 305 12.67 30.63 9.05
CA THR A 305 12.14 31.76 9.83
C THR A 305 13.19 32.36 10.77
N CYS A 306 14.24 31.62 11.15
CA CYS A 306 15.21 32.10 12.14
C CYS A 306 16.16 33.14 11.53
N PRO A 307 16.09 34.43 11.93
CA PRO A 307 16.96 35.46 11.37
C PRO A 307 18.39 35.40 11.94
N PHE A 308 18.60 34.65 13.01
CA PHE A 308 19.89 34.54 13.73
C PHE A 308 20.72 33.34 13.30
N GLY A 309 20.21 32.48 12.41
CA GLY A 309 20.90 31.25 12.01
C GLY A 309 21.13 30.28 13.17
N ALA A 310 20.27 30.33 14.20
CA ALA A 310 20.35 29.45 15.38
C ALA A 310 19.84 28.03 15.11
N ILE A 311 19.26 27.78 13.93
CA ILE A 311 18.69 26.50 13.56
C ILE A 311 19.46 26.00 12.34
N GLY A 312 19.88 24.74 12.36
CA GLY A 312 20.49 24.07 11.23
C GLY A 312 19.52 23.10 10.56
N TYR A 313 19.63 22.93 9.24
CA TYR A 313 18.81 22.00 8.47
C TYR A 313 19.67 21.13 7.55
N TYR A 314 19.63 19.82 7.80
CA TYR A 314 20.51 18.85 7.17
C TYR A 314 19.72 17.68 6.59
N ILE A 315 20.34 16.95 5.66
CA ILE A 315 19.82 15.71 5.10
C ILE A 315 20.81 14.61 5.42
N ALA A 316 20.32 13.58 6.12
CA ALA A 316 21.04 12.36 6.36
C ALA A 316 20.67 11.30 5.31
N ARG A 317 21.68 10.58 4.83
CA ARG A 317 21.55 9.39 3.98
C ARG A 317 22.25 8.22 4.64
N PHE A 318 21.69 7.05 4.45
CA PHE A 318 22.15 5.81 5.07
C PHE A 318 22.56 4.85 3.96
N LEU A 319 23.57 4.04 4.24
CA LEU A 319 24.02 2.96 3.37
C LEU A 319 24.33 1.76 4.24
N TYR A 320 23.60 0.67 4.06
CA TYR A 320 23.87 -0.56 4.77
C TYR A 320 25.05 -1.31 4.12
N LYS A 321 25.98 -1.77 4.94
CA LYS A 321 27.01 -2.72 4.52
C LYS A 321 26.87 -4.00 5.34
N PRO A 322 26.35 -5.08 4.73
CA PRO A 322 26.39 -6.40 5.35
C PRO A 322 27.83 -6.90 5.37
N SER A 323 28.25 -7.50 6.48
CA SER A 323 29.57 -8.13 6.61
C SER A 323 29.41 -9.63 6.82
N ALA A 324 30.19 -10.44 6.09
CA ALA A 324 30.14 -11.90 6.19
C ALA A 324 30.96 -12.47 7.37
N GLU A 325 31.91 -11.71 7.91
CA GLU A 325 32.84 -12.15 8.97
C GLU A 325 33.04 -11.07 10.08
N GLY A 326 32.25 -9.99 10.06
CA GLY A 326 32.32 -8.90 11.04
C GLY A 326 30.95 -8.32 11.34
N GLU A 327 30.90 -7.24 12.11
CA GLU A 327 29.62 -6.58 12.45
C GLU A 327 29.08 -5.84 11.22
N SER A 328 27.80 -6.01 10.90
CA SER A 328 27.12 -5.19 9.90
C SER A 328 27.03 -3.75 10.40
N ILE A 329 27.31 -2.78 9.51
CA ILE A 329 27.39 -1.35 9.84
C ILE A 329 26.51 -0.56 8.88
N ILE A 330 25.79 0.44 9.41
CA ILE A 330 25.14 1.47 8.61
C ILE A 330 26.04 2.69 8.57
N HIS A 331 26.50 3.03 7.37
CA HIS A 331 27.20 4.28 7.13
C HIS A 331 26.18 5.41 6.99
N ILE A 332 26.31 6.43 7.82
CA ILE A 332 25.42 7.57 7.84
C ILE A 332 26.22 8.79 7.36
N THR A 333 25.66 9.49 6.38
CA THR A 333 26.25 10.70 5.81
C THR A 333 25.28 11.85 5.96
N VAL A 334 25.71 12.92 6.64
CA VAL A 334 24.90 14.11 6.90
C VAL A 334 25.50 15.28 6.13
N LYS A 335 24.66 15.98 5.37
CA LYS A 335 25.05 17.16 4.58
C LYS A 335 24.11 18.32 4.86
N SER A 336 24.63 19.54 4.88
CA SER A 336 23.81 20.75 4.91
C SER A 336 22.88 20.80 3.70
N SER A 337 21.64 21.20 3.93
CA SER A 337 20.68 21.45 2.86
C SER A 337 20.61 22.96 2.63
N ASP A 338 21.11 23.41 1.48
CA ASP A 338 21.18 24.83 1.10
C ASP A 338 19.80 25.37 0.70
N LEU A 339 18.85 25.34 1.64
CA LEU A 339 17.55 25.98 1.47
C LEU A 339 17.72 27.50 1.65
N PRO A 340 17.09 28.32 0.80
CA PRO A 340 17.11 29.76 0.97
C PRO A 340 16.42 30.13 2.28
N VAL A 341 17.10 30.90 3.12
CA VAL A 341 16.49 31.52 4.30
C VAL A 341 15.54 32.61 3.80
N ARG A 342 14.32 32.68 4.34
CA ARG A 342 13.37 33.73 3.95
C ARG A 342 13.91 35.06 4.49
N SER A 343 14.42 35.90 3.59
CA SER A 343 14.90 37.26 3.85
C SER A 343 13.77 38.20 4.21
#